data_AF-A0A1G8XVX2-F1
#
_entry.id   AF-A0A1G8XVX2-F1
#
_cell.length_a   1.000
_cell.length_b   1.000
_cell.length_c   1.000
_cell.angle_alpha   90.00
_cell.angle_beta   90.00
_cell.angle_gamma   90.00
#
_symmetry.space_group_name_H-M   'P 1'
#
loop_
_entity.id
_entity.type
_entity.pdbx_description
1 polymer ?
#
loop_
_entity_poly.entity_id
_entity_poly.type
_entity_poly.pdbx_seq_one_letter_code
_entity_poly.pdbx_strand_id
1 'polypeptide(L)'
;MSLYDRWQGSELSVLEKELIFNRDNTGFVEYDTKDGKYFYLHPSPFLNTPKREIFCAESCDPPAEHTFVEVEVESEREYTLKGPHDRITVKTICGWKPFDPSPLAERRKIMDYEEIVHYFTQPFRGEEETIEQIAKCSALFSLPSPPIADEVGGINAAILGKKTQWNTFRGLMKVIPQDFFRPGSRYYYYISDQERCTIKRGCEEANRAIYRPDEYIMDIPLVVEETTLNTLSKDYKELIREEQPLITSYILDALIIKPDPMSTVEKTITDAVHTIREEYKRTGYSPYKQNLGDAVPKLTSSLARLQQTSKATPSDVKNVVELWLDMHSKANKIYSSPLKVAKRYDLLDTARKLYVELHDIYGLEFWIPLNEATTQTTLHPEEFMVSLESLVWAGYAMRKSGAIMLL
;
A
#
# COMPACT_ATOMS: atom_id res chain seq x y z
N MET A 1 1.62 14.86 -6.59
CA MET A 1 1.87 16.17 -5.96
C MET A 1 3.23 16.11 -5.27
N SER A 2 4.00 17.21 -5.22
CA SER A 2 5.22 17.27 -4.39
C SER A 2 4.84 17.56 -2.95
N LEU A 3 5.54 16.96 -1.99
CA LEU A 3 5.30 17.12 -0.55
C LEU A 3 5.35 18.58 -0.09
N TYR A 4 6.24 19.38 -0.68
CA TYR A 4 6.58 20.73 -0.23
C TYR A 4 5.70 21.84 -0.82
N ASP A 5 4.85 21.52 -1.81
CA ASP A 5 3.94 22.47 -2.46
C ASP A 5 2.52 22.45 -1.88
N ARG A 6 2.31 21.78 -0.73
CA ARG A 6 1.00 21.63 -0.07
C ARG A 6 0.67 22.85 0.79
N TRP A 7 -0.01 23.84 0.21
CA TRP A 7 -0.39 25.09 0.90
C TRP A 7 -1.91 25.30 0.93
N GLN A 8 -2.69 24.46 0.23
CA GLN A 8 -4.15 24.52 0.29
C GLN A 8 -4.65 23.68 1.47
N GLY A 9 -5.60 24.21 2.25
CA GLY A 9 -6.03 23.60 3.52
C GLY A 9 -6.60 22.18 3.43
N SER A 10 -6.99 21.69 2.24
CA SER A 10 -7.39 20.30 2.01
C SER A 10 -6.20 19.32 1.93
N GLU A 11 -5.00 19.82 1.64
CA GLU A 11 -3.76 19.05 1.42
C GLU A 11 -2.91 18.92 2.70
N LEU A 12 -3.27 19.66 3.75
CA LEU A 12 -2.66 19.57 5.06
C LEU A 12 -3.28 18.43 5.84
N SER A 13 -2.40 17.62 6.44
CA SER A 13 -2.78 16.61 7.42
C SER A 13 -3.37 17.29 8.67
N VAL A 14 -4.11 16.54 9.49
CA VAL A 14 -4.68 17.07 10.73
C VAL A 14 -3.58 17.46 11.71
N LEU A 15 -2.55 16.62 11.84
CA LEU A 15 -1.40 16.95 12.68
C LEU A 15 -0.77 18.26 12.23
N GLU A 16 -0.58 18.43 10.91
CA GLU A 16 0.00 19.64 10.34
C GLU A 16 -0.86 20.87 10.67
N LYS A 17 -2.18 20.80 10.49
CA LYS A 17 -3.11 21.88 10.86
C LYS A 17 -3.01 22.23 12.34
N GLU A 18 -2.99 21.23 13.22
CA GLU A 18 -2.93 21.47 14.66
C GLU A 18 -1.63 22.16 15.07
N LEU A 19 -0.50 21.70 14.54
CA LEU A 19 0.82 22.25 14.88
C LEU A 19 1.08 23.60 14.22
N ILE A 20 0.47 23.90 13.07
CA ILE A 20 0.59 25.22 12.45
C ILE A 20 -0.28 26.26 13.16
N PHE A 21 -1.56 25.94 13.42
CA PHE A 21 -2.55 26.95 13.79
C PHE A 21 -2.93 26.99 15.27
N ASN A 22 -2.76 25.88 16.01
CA ASN A 22 -3.31 25.74 17.36
C ASN A 22 -2.25 25.44 18.43
N ARG A 23 -0.99 25.19 18.03
CA ARG A 23 0.12 24.99 18.96
C ARG A 23 1.32 25.84 18.55
N ASP A 24 1.99 26.38 19.55
CA ASP A 24 3.27 27.07 19.41
C ASP A 24 4.38 26.25 20.05
N ASN A 25 5.61 26.48 19.59
CA ASN A 25 6.83 25.90 20.16
C ASN A 25 6.80 24.36 20.25
N THR A 26 6.06 23.70 19.36
CA THR A 26 5.96 22.24 19.27
C THR A 26 6.13 21.82 17.83
N GLY A 27 6.96 20.81 17.57
CA GLY A 27 7.13 20.29 16.21
C GLY A 27 8.24 19.25 16.09
N PHE A 28 8.45 18.82 14.85
CA PHE A 28 9.49 17.92 14.40
C PHE A 28 10.81 18.69 14.22
N VAL A 29 11.88 18.20 14.84
CA VAL A 29 13.18 18.85 14.86
C VAL A 29 13.95 18.57 13.56
N GLU A 30 14.37 19.63 12.88
CA GLU A 30 15.35 19.61 11.81
C GLU A 30 16.47 20.59 12.11
N TYR A 31 17.72 20.14 12.10
CA TYR A 31 18.86 20.98 12.44
C TYR A 31 19.23 21.92 11.28
N ASP A 32 19.48 23.18 11.62
CA ASP A 32 20.11 24.14 10.70
C ASP A 32 21.64 24.03 10.76
N THR A 33 22.18 23.79 11.96
CA THR A 33 23.61 23.63 12.22
C THR A 33 23.98 22.19 12.60
N LYS A 34 25.18 21.74 12.19
CA LYS A 34 25.65 20.36 12.47
C LYS A 34 25.72 19.99 13.95
N ASP A 35 25.87 20.98 14.83
CA ASP A 35 25.91 20.81 16.28
C ASP A 35 24.51 20.81 16.92
N GLY A 36 23.44 20.99 16.14
CA GLY A 36 22.06 21.03 16.60
C GLY A 36 21.68 22.25 17.41
N LYS A 37 22.60 23.22 17.58
CA LYS A 37 22.33 24.43 18.38
C LYS A 37 21.22 25.28 17.80
N TYR A 38 21.15 25.36 16.47
CA TYR A 38 20.08 26.02 15.76
C TYR A 38 19.24 24.98 15.03
N PHE A 39 17.93 25.05 15.20
CA PHE A 39 17.00 24.08 14.64
C PHE A 39 15.63 24.69 14.36
N TYR A 40 14.88 24.02 13.49
CA TYR A 40 13.50 24.34 13.17
C TYR A 40 12.56 23.35 13.85
N LEU A 41 11.34 23.81 14.16
CA LEU A 41 10.23 22.96 14.55
C LEU A 41 9.23 22.91 13.41
N HIS A 42 9.27 21.83 12.64
CA HIS A 42 8.38 21.57 11.52
C HIS A 42 7.06 20.94 11.99
N PRO A 43 5.92 21.24 11.37
CA PRO A 43 4.64 20.64 11.73
C PRO A 43 4.60 19.12 11.45
N SER A 44 5.43 18.61 10.55
CA SER A 44 5.56 17.18 10.28
C SER A 44 6.93 16.92 9.65
N PRO A 45 7.39 15.66 9.56
CA PRO A 45 8.56 15.31 8.75
C PRO A 45 8.34 15.51 7.23
N PHE A 46 7.14 15.94 6.82
CA PHE A 46 6.70 16.03 5.43
C PHE A 46 6.42 17.47 4.99
N LEU A 47 6.51 18.44 5.90
CA LEU A 47 6.16 19.83 5.64
C LEU A 47 7.00 20.75 6.50
N ASN A 48 7.71 21.66 5.84
CA ASN A 48 8.49 22.69 6.53
C ASN A 48 7.55 23.69 7.19
N THR A 49 7.97 24.24 8.32
CA THR A 49 7.16 25.22 9.04
C THR A 49 6.96 26.49 8.21
N PRO A 50 5.72 27.01 8.09
CA PRO A 50 5.47 28.31 7.49
C PRO A 50 5.86 29.46 8.43
N LYS A 51 6.11 29.17 9.71
CA LYS A 51 6.50 30.16 10.72
C LYS A 51 7.95 30.60 10.47
N ARG A 52 8.20 31.91 10.42
CA ARG A 52 9.54 32.49 10.22
C ARG A 52 10.30 32.56 11.55
N GLU A 53 10.55 31.40 12.14
CA GLU A 53 11.21 31.27 13.43
C GLU A 53 12.31 30.21 13.39
N ILE A 54 13.35 30.42 14.19
CA ILE A 54 14.43 29.45 14.43
C ILE A 54 14.67 29.37 15.94
N PHE A 55 14.91 28.15 16.43
CA PHE A 55 15.13 27.89 17.83
C PHE A 55 16.61 27.71 18.11
N CYS A 56 17.06 28.18 19.28
CA CYS A 56 18.44 28.11 19.72
C CYS A 56 18.57 27.49 21.11
N ALA A 57 19.34 26.40 21.22
CA ALA A 57 19.67 25.75 22.48
C ALA A 57 21.01 26.27 23.03
N GLU A 58 20.99 27.40 23.74
CA GLU A 58 22.18 27.96 24.40
C GLU A 58 22.32 27.51 25.85
N SER A 59 21.18 27.35 26.55
CA SER A 59 21.10 27.11 27.99
C SER A 59 20.80 25.65 28.36
N CYS A 60 20.61 24.78 27.37
CA CYS A 60 20.30 23.35 27.54
C CYS A 60 20.86 22.52 26.39
N ASP A 61 20.82 21.19 26.53
CA ASP A 61 21.22 20.28 25.45
C ASP A 61 20.22 20.35 24.28
N PRO A 62 20.69 20.33 23.01
CA PRO A 62 19.81 20.41 21.85
C PRO A 62 18.90 19.18 21.76
N PRO A 63 17.64 19.35 21.34
CA PRO A 63 16.72 18.23 21.13
C PRO A 63 17.20 17.34 19.99
N ALA A 64 17.03 16.03 20.10
CA ALA A 64 17.51 15.10 19.07
C ALA A 64 16.86 15.38 17.70
N GLU A 65 17.69 15.39 16.65
CA GLU A 65 17.22 15.53 15.28
C GLU A 65 16.22 14.43 14.91
N HIS A 66 15.23 14.77 14.08
CA HIS A 66 14.18 13.87 13.61
C HIS A 66 13.25 13.32 14.70
N THR A 67 13.06 14.08 15.78
CA THR A 67 12.10 13.78 16.85
C THR A 67 11.07 14.88 17.01
N PHE A 68 9.91 14.55 17.55
CA PHE A 68 8.91 15.55 17.94
C PHE A 68 9.16 16.02 19.36
N VAL A 69 9.18 17.33 19.55
CA VAL A 69 9.42 17.96 20.86
C VAL A 69 8.48 19.14 21.09
N GLU A 70 8.28 19.45 22.37
CA GLU A 70 7.73 20.71 22.85
C GLU A 70 8.84 21.44 23.58
N VAL A 71 9.14 22.68 23.17
CA VAL A 71 10.24 23.48 23.72
C VAL A 71 9.74 24.59 24.63
N GLU A 72 10.51 24.87 25.67
CA GLU A 72 10.29 25.97 26.59
C GLU A 72 11.17 27.16 26.18
N VAL A 73 10.53 28.25 25.76
CA VAL A 73 11.20 29.45 25.25
C VAL A 73 11.46 30.40 26.40
N GLU A 74 12.74 30.77 26.58
CA GLU A 74 13.19 31.74 27.58
C GLU A 74 13.14 33.16 27.04
N SER A 75 13.55 33.36 25.79
CA SER A 75 13.53 34.69 25.17
C SER A 75 13.36 34.63 23.65
N GLU A 76 12.79 35.70 23.10
CA GLU A 76 12.58 35.85 21.66
C GLU A 76 13.23 37.16 21.18
N ARG A 77 13.92 37.11 20.04
CA ARG A 77 14.53 38.28 19.41
C ARG A 77 14.21 38.28 17.92
N GLU A 78 13.64 39.38 17.43
CA GLU A 78 13.41 39.58 16.01
C GLU A 78 14.65 40.18 15.33
N TYR A 79 15.04 39.59 14.20
CA TYR A 79 16.10 40.10 13.34
C TYR A 79 15.54 40.45 11.96
N THR A 80 16.03 41.56 11.39
CA THR A 80 15.70 41.98 10.03
C THR A 80 16.80 41.51 9.08
N LEU A 81 16.46 40.68 8.10
CA LEU A 81 17.43 40.09 7.16
C LEU A 81 17.71 41.05 6.00
N LYS A 82 16.69 41.34 5.17
CA LYS A 82 16.79 42.24 4.01
C LYS A 82 15.49 43.03 3.78
N GLY A 83 15.31 44.13 4.52
CA GLY A 83 14.18 45.04 4.40
C GLY A 83 13.06 44.82 5.43
N PRO A 84 12.11 45.77 5.59
CA PRO A 84 11.19 45.80 6.73
C PRO A 84 10.20 44.62 6.80
N HIS A 85 10.02 43.89 5.70
CA HIS A 85 9.10 42.75 5.57
C HIS A 85 9.79 41.38 5.65
N ASP A 86 11.11 41.34 5.81
CA ASP A 86 11.88 40.10 5.90
C ASP A 86 12.48 39.95 7.30
N ARG A 87 11.62 39.54 8.23
CA ARG A 87 11.95 39.32 9.64
C ARG A 87 11.99 37.82 9.96
N ILE A 88 12.92 37.46 10.83
CA ILE A 88 13.02 36.14 11.43
C ILE A 88 13.07 36.28 12.96
N THR A 89 12.32 35.44 13.66
CA THR A 89 12.33 35.40 15.12
C THR A 89 13.28 34.29 15.58
N VAL A 90 14.30 34.65 16.36
CA VAL A 90 15.16 33.66 17.03
C VAL A 90 14.64 33.47 18.44
N LYS A 91 14.32 32.22 18.80
CA LYS A 91 13.81 31.83 20.12
C LYS A 91 14.88 31.05 20.87
N THR A 92 15.39 31.61 21.97
CA THR A 92 16.32 30.89 22.84
C THR A 92 15.51 30.01 23.80
N ILE A 93 15.84 28.73 23.85
CA ILE A 93 15.16 27.76 24.71
C ILE A 93 15.95 27.48 26.00
N CYS A 94 15.23 27.23 27.09
CA CYS A 94 15.81 26.80 28.37
C CYS A 94 15.59 25.30 28.65
N GLY A 95 14.72 24.64 27.87
CA GLY A 95 14.42 23.22 28.02
C GLY A 95 13.50 22.71 26.92
N TRP A 96 13.33 21.39 26.87
CA TRP A 96 12.40 20.72 25.97
C TRP A 96 11.98 19.36 26.54
N LYS A 97 10.87 18.83 26.04
CA LYS A 97 10.40 17.47 26.35
C LYS A 97 9.95 16.75 25.08
N PRO A 98 10.06 15.41 25.01
CA PRO A 98 9.49 14.64 23.92
C PRO A 98 7.98 14.89 23.79
N PHE A 99 7.51 15.01 22.56
CA PHE A 99 6.10 15.14 22.23
C PHE A 99 5.66 13.92 21.42
N ASP A 100 4.63 13.22 21.87
CA ASP A 100 4.00 12.14 21.09
C ASP A 100 2.86 12.73 20.25
N PRO A 101 3.00 12.81 18.92
CA PRO A 101 1.95 13.29 18.03
C PRO A 101 0.83 12.28 17.79
N SER A 102 1.00 11.00 18.16
CA SER A 102 0.05 9.92 17.85
C SER A 102 -1.38 10.23 18.35
N PRO A 103 -1.59 10.73 19.58
CA PRO A 103 -2.94 11.04 20.06
C PRO A 103 -3.67 12.12 19.25
N LEU A 104 -2.94 13.02 18.57
CA LEU A 104 -3.55 14.00 17.68
C LEU A 104 -4.04 13.35 16.39
N ALA A 105 -3.21 12.48 15.80
CA ALA A 105 -3.55 11.72 14.61
C ALA A 105 -4.71 10.73 14.86
N GLU A 106 -4.77 10.10 16.05
CA GLU A 106 -5.84 9.16 16.41
C GLU A 106 -7.20 9.84 16.63
N ARG A 107 -7.22 11.02 17.26
CA ARG A 107 -8.47 11.67 17.72
C ARG A 107 -9.18 12.48 16.65
N ARG A 108 -8.43 13.06 15.73
CA ARG A 108 -8.95 13.98 14.72
C ARG A 108 -8.77 13.33 13.36
N LYS A 109 -9.68 12.44 13.02
CA LYS A 109 -9.66 11.73 11.74
C LYS A 109 -10.18 12.64 10.64
N ILE A 110 -9.46 12.70 9.51
CA ILE A 110 -9.93 13.40 8.30
C ILE A 110 -11.12 12.66 7.70
N MET A 111 -11.08 11.33 7.77
CA MET A 111 -12.05 10.40 7.23
C MET A 111 -11.96 9.06 7.98
N ASP A 112 -13.00 8.26 7.89
CA ASP A 112 -12.98 6.89 8.43
C ASP A 112 -12.17 5.96 7.53
N TYR A 113 -11.60 4.89 8.10
CA TYR A 113 -10.73 3.99 7.32
C TYR A 113 -11.52 3.20 6.27
N GLU A 114 -12.82 2.97 6.50
CA GLU A 114 -13.74 2.39 5.52
C GLU A 114 -13.85 3.27 4.27
N GLU A 115 -13.80 4.60 4.40
CA GLU A 115 -13.80 5.53 3.27
C GLU A 115 -12.48 5.44 2.48
N ILE A 116 -11.35 5.24 3.17
CA ILE A 116 -10.05 4.99 2.53
C ILE A 116 -10.10 3.70 1.71
N VAL A 117 -10.65 2.63 2.28
CA VAL A 117 -10.83 1.36 1.55
C VAL A 117 -11.77 1.58 0.37
N HIS A 118 -12.88 2.30 0.56
CA HIS A 118 -13.83 2.58 -0.50
C HIS A 118 -13.22 3.30 -1.71
N TYR A 119 -12.29 4.24 -1.50
CA TYR A 119 -11.56 4.90 -2.58
C TYR A 119 -10.86 3.88 -3.52
N PHE A 120 -10.27 2.82 -2.97
CA PHE A 120 -9.58 1.81 -3.76
C PHE A 120 -10.54 0.85 -4.50
N THR A 121 -11.83 0.83 -4.16
CA THR A 121 -12.85 0.04 -4.88
C THR A 121 -13.23 0.67 -6.23
N GLN A 122 -13.19 2.01 -6.32
CA GLN A 122 -13.78 2.79 -7.42
C GLN A 122 -13.41 2.34 -8.84
N PRO A 123 -12.15 1.96 -9.14
CA PRO A 123 -11.77 1.61 -10.50
C PRO A 123 -12.17 0.20 -10.93
N PHE A 124 -12.66 -0.63 -10.01
CA PHE A 124 -12.91 -2.05 -10.24
C PHE A 124 -14.42 -2.35 -10.28
N ARG A 125 -14.80 -3.35 -11.07
CA ARG A 125 -16.14 -3.93 -11.14
C ARG A 125 -16.03 -5.46 -11.11
N GLY A 126 -16.97 -6.12 -10.45
CA GLY A 126 -16.88 -7.55 -10.15
C GLY A 126 -17.68 -7.88 -8.90
N GLU A 127 -17.38 -9.03 -8.30
CA GLU A 127 -17.94 -9.44 -7.02
C GLU A 127 -17.49 -8.50 -5.90
N GLU A 128 -18.44 -8.09 -5.06
CA GLU A 128 -18.24 -7.09 -3.99
C GLU A 128 -17.11 -7.50 -3.04
N GLU A 129 -17.12 -8.74 -2.55
CA GLU A 129 -16.10 -9.27 -1.65
C GLU A 129 -14.70 -9.21 -2.27
N THR A 130 -14.58 -9.61 -3.53
CA THR A 130 -13.30 -9.59 -4.26
C THR A 130 -12.78 -8.16 -4.45
N ILE A 131 -13.66 -7.20 -4.77
CA ILE A 131 -13.29 -5.78 -4.88
C ILE A 131 -12.84 -5.24 -3.52
N GLU A 132 -13.56 -5.57 -2.45
CA GLU A 132 -13.23 -5.13 -1.09
C GLU A 132 -11.86 -5.66 -0.65
N GLN A 133 -11.55 -6.92 -0.94
CA GLN A 133 -10.24 -7.50 -0.62
C GLN A 133 -9.11 -6.84 -1.43
N ILE A 134 -9.32 -6.56 -2.73
CA ILE A 134 -8.36 -5.79 -3.57
C ILE A 134 -8.14 -4.39 -2.98
N ALA A 135 -9.21 -3.75 -2.55
CA ALA A 135 -9.18 -2.42 -1.96
C ALA A 135 -8.42 -2.41 -0.62
N LYS A 136 -8.68 -3.39 0.25
CA LYS A 136 -7.94 -3.58 1.51
C LYS A 136 -6.46 -3.82 1.25
N CYS A 137 -6.09 -4.71 0.32
CA CYS A 137 -4.67 -4.94 -0.04
C CYS A 137 -4.00 -3.67 -0.58
N SER A 138 -4.72 -2.89 -1.39
CA SER A 138 -4.24 -1.60 -1.92
C SER A 138 -4.04 -0.57 -0.81
N ALA A 139 -4.96 -0.51 0.14
CA ALA A 139 -4.88 0.36 1.31
C ALA A 139 -3.69 -0.02 2.21
N LEU A 140 -3.51 -1.31 2.54
CA LEU A 140 -2.36 -1.79 3.31
C LEU A 140 -1.04 -1.43 2.62
N PHE A 141 -0.92 -1.64 1.31
CA PHE A 141 0.27 -1.25 0.57
C PHE A 141 0.53 0.27 0.61
N SER A 142 -0.52 1.09 0.55
CA SER A 142 -0.39 2.55 0.63
C SER A 142 -0.04 3.05 2.03
N LEU A 143 -0.40 2.29 3.07
CA LEU A 143 -0.23 2.59 4.50
C LEU A 143 0.64 1.51 5.15
N PRO A 144 1.94 1.48 4.79
CA PRO A 144 2.82 0.36 5.05
C PRO A 144 3.13 0.17 6.53
N SER A 145 3.83 -0.91 6.88
CA SER A 145 4.23 -1.11 8.28
C SER A 145 5.37 -0.15 8.68
N PRO A 146 5.39 0.37 9.93
CA PRO A 146 6.61 0.87 10.56
C PRO A 146 7.71 -0.20 10.60
N PRO A 147 8.96 0.21 10.90
CA PRO A 147 9.98 -0.70 11.40
C PRO A 147 9.45 -1.49 12.60
N ILE A 148 9.64 -2.80 12.57
CA ILE A 148 9.31 -3.71 13.68
C ILE A 148 10.64 -4.29 14.15
N ALA A 149 10.98 -4.09 15.42
CA ALA A 149 12.31 -4.34 15.96
C ALA A 149 13.41 -3.61 15.13
N ASP A 150 14.51 -4.30 14.80
CA ASP A 150 15.65 -3.73 14.05
C ASP A 150 15.50 -3.87 12.52
N GLU A 151 14.34 -4.31 12.04
CA GLU A 151 14.10 -4.53 10.61
C GLU A 151 13.46 -3.34 9.91
N VAL A 152 13.78 -3.18 8.63
CA VAL A 152 13.15 -2.17 7.76
C VAL A 152 11.67 -2.51 7.61
N GLY A 153 10.82 -1.53 7.90
CA GLY A 153 9.38 -1.62 7.71
C GLY A 153 9.01 -1.67 6.23
N GLY A 154 7.71 -1.69 5.96
CA GLY A 154 7.18 -1.68 4.60
C GLY A 154 6.41 -2.94 4.23
N ILE A 155 5.76 -2.89 3.07
CA ILE A 155 5.03 -4.02 2.49
C ILE A 155 5.52 -4.31 1.08
N ASN A 156 5.77 -5.59 0.82
CA ASN A 156 6.03 -6.16 -0.49
C ASN A 156 4.75 -6.83 -1.02
N ALA A 157 4.14 -6.28 -2.07
CA ALA A 157 2.88 -6.75 -2.65
C ALA A 157 3.04 -7.32 -4.06
N ALA A 158 2.63 -8.58 -4.26
CA ALA A 158 2.68 -9.28 -5.55
C ALA A 158 1.44 -8.92 -6.36
N ILE A 159 1.54 -8.13 -7.42
CA ILE A 159 0.36 -7.75 -8.20
C ILE A 159 0.14 -8.76 -9.33
N LEU A 160 -0.93 -9.56 -9.20
CA LEU A 160 -1.29 -10.63 -10.12
C LEU A 160 -2.54 -10.23 -10.91
N GLY A 161 -2.38 -10.04 -12.22
CA GLY A 161 -3.45 -9.62 -13.11
C GLY A 161 -2.97 -9.19 -14.49
N LYS A 162 -3.87 -8.70 -15.34
CA LYS A 162 -3.58 -8.15 -16.67
C LYS A 162 -2.85 -6.82 -16.60
N LYS A 163 -2.18 -6.42 -17.70
CA LYS A 163 -1.42 -5.15 -17.75
C LYS A 163 -2.32 -3.94 -17.54
N THR A 164 -3.57 -4.00 -17.98
CA THR A 164 -4.60 -2.96 -17.79
C THR A 164 -4.99 -2.79 -16.31
N GLN A 165 -5.17 -3.90 -15.59
CA GLN A 165 -5.42 -3.91 -14.14
C GLN A 165 -4.22 -3.38 -13.36
N TRP A 166 -3.00 -3.80 -13.73
CA TRP A 166 -1.76 -3.25 -13.18
C TRP A 166 -1.65 -1.73 -13.38
N ASN A 167 -1.93 -1.24 -14.58
CA ASN A 167 -1.91 0.20 -14.86
C ASN A 167 -2.94 0.97 -14.02
N THR A 168 -4.08 0.34 -13.74
CA THR A 168 -5.13 0.90 -12.88
C THR A 168 -4.69 0.96 -11.43
N PHE A 169 -4.12 -0.11 -10.89
CA PHE A 169 -3.48 -0.14 -9.58
C PHE A 169 -2.41 0.96 -9.45
N ARG A 170 -1.49 1.07 -10.43
CA ARG A 170 -0.50 2.16 -10.46
C ARG A 170 -1.13 3.55 -10.46
N GLY A 171 -2.28 3.70 -11.12
CA GLY A 171 -3.05 4.94 -11.15
C GLY A 171 -3.60 5.32 -9.78
N LEU A 172 -4.14 4.34 -9.03
CA LEU A 172 -4.64 4.54 -7.66
C LEU A 172 -3.53 4.99 -6.71
N MET A 173 -2.33 4.44 -6.88
CA MET A 173 -1.16 4.73 -6.04
C MET A 173 -0.59 6.14 -6.21
N LYS A 174 -1.20 6.99 -7.04
CA LYS A 174 -0.85 8.42 -7.16
C LYS A 174 -1.21 9.26 -5.93
N VAL A 175 -1.95 8.69 -4.98
CA VAL A 175 -2.15 9.23 -3.62
C VAL A 175 -0.87 9.25 -2.80
N ILE A 176 0.13 8.44 -3.17
CA ILE A 176 1.43 8.45 -2.52
C ILE A 176 2.24 9.66 -3.05
N PRO A 177 2.82 10.49 -2.16
CA PRO A 177 3.62 11.63 -2.55
C PRO A 177 4.79 11.26 -3.48
N GLN A 178 5.06 12.09 -4.49
CA GLN A 178 6.07 11.76 -5.51
C GLN A 178 7.49 11.70 -4.94
N ASP A 179 7.77 12.47 -3.89
CA ASP A 179 9.06 12.47 -3.19
C ASP A 179 9.38 11.11 -2.56
N PHE A 180 8.36 10.31 -2.22
CA PHE A 180 8.54 8.96 -1.67
C PHE A 180 9.02 7.94 -2.70
N PHE A 181 8.92 8.22 -3.99
CA PHE A 181 9.47 7.35 -5.04
C PHE A 181 10.96 7.59 -5.30
N ARG A 182 11.59 8.54 -4.58
CA ARG A 182 13.02 8.81 -4.70
C ARG A 182 13.81 7.75 -3.91
N PRO A 183 14.86 7.13 -4.48
CA PRO A 183 15.64 6.07 -3.83
C PRO A 183 16.30 6.42 -2.49
N GLY A 184 16.34 7.70 -2.10
CA GLY A 184 16.87 8.17 -0.81
C GLY A 184 15.79 8.54 0.21
N SER A 185 14.51 8.30 -0.09
CA SER A 185 13.41 8.60 0.82
C SER A 185 13.43 7.69 2.06
N ARG A 186 13.11 8.25 3.22
CA ARG A 186 12.87 7.50 4.47
C ARG A 186 11.69 6.54 4.31
N TYR A 187 10.65 6.99 3.60
CA TYR A 187 9.46 6.22 3.21
C TYR A 187 9.54 5.97 1.70
N TYR A 188 10.18 4.89 1.30
CA TYR A 188 10.48 4.62 -0.10
C TYR A 188 9.43 3.73 -0.74
N TYR A 189 8.88 4.13 -1.89
CA TYR A 189 7.94 3.34 -2.68
C TYR A 189 8.51 3.01 -4.05
N TYR A 190 8.38 1.74 -4.42
CA TYR A 190 8.82 1.19 -5.69
C TYR A 190 7.69 0.37 -6.32
N ILE A 191 7.15 0.86 -7.43
CA ILE A 191 6.02 0.24 -8.13
C ILE A 191 6.46 -0.04 -9.57
N SER A 192 6.77 -1.30 -9.87
CA SER A 192 7.48 -1.67 -11.09
C SER A 192 7.12 -3.06 -11.61
N ASP A 193 7.40 -3.29 -12.88
CA ASP A 193 7.43 -4.63 -13.47
C ASP A 193 8.83 -5.28 -13.41
N GLN A 194 9.82 -4.57 -12.87
CA GLN A 194 11.17 -5.08 -12.67
C GLN A 194 11.42 -5.34 -11.18
N GLU A 195 11.92 -6.52 -10.85
CA GLU A 195 12.30 -6.89 -9.46
C GLU A 195 13.55 -6.18 -8.93
N ARG A 196 14.31 -5.51 -9.80
CA ARG A 196 15.57 -4.86 -9.43
C ARG A 196 15.29 -3.57 -8.65
N CYS A 197 15.57 -3.61 -7.35
CA CYS A 197 15.47 -2.44 -6.48
C CYS A 197 16.63 -2.38 -5.50
N THR A 198 17.43 -1.31 -5.56
CA THR A 198 18.48 -1.00 -4.58
C THR A 198 17.91 -0.09 -3.50
N ILE A 199 17.69 -0.63 -2.30
CA ILE A 199 17.43 0.20 -1.11
C ILE A 199 18.74 0.87 -0.70
N LYS A 200 18.73 2.20 -0.52
CA LYS A 200 19.87 2.94 0.03
C LYS A 200 19.85 2.91 1.57
N ARG A 201 21.02 3.08 2.20
CA ARG A 201 21.13 3.25 3.66
C ARG A 201 20.28 4.43 4.13
N GLY A 202 19.60 4.27 5.28
CA GLY A 202 18.75 5.31 5.90
C GLY A 202 17.26 5.24 5.54
N CYS A 203 16.84 4.21 4.79
CA CYS A 203 15.42 3.94 4.56
C CYS A 203 14.80 3.26 5.80
N GLU A 204 13.72 3.81 6.33
CA GLU A 204 12.98 3.20 7.44
C GLU A 204 11.88 2.26 6.96
N GLU A 205 11.16 2.66 5.92
CA GLU A 205 10.05 1.89 5.36
C GLU A 205 10.25 1.75 3.85
N ALA A 206 10.32 0.51 3.36
CA ALA A 206 10.54 0.21 1.96
C ALA A 206 9.39 -0.62 1.37
N ASN A 207 8.62 0.00 0.49
CA ASN A 207 7.37 -0.52 -0.05
C ASN A 207 7.55 -0.90 -1.50
N ARG A 208 7.19 -2.14 -1.85
CA ARG A 208 7.41 -2.66 -3.20
C ARG A 208 6.16 -3.33 -3.74
N ALA A 209 5.60 -2.79 -4.81
CA ALA A 209 4.58 -3.49 -5.59
C ALA A 209 5.23 -3.96 -6.89
N ILE A 210 5.37 -5.28 -7.03
CA ILE A 210 5.97 -5.89 -8.21
C ILE A 210 4.88 -6.56 -9.03
N TYR A 211 4.84 -6.23 -10.31
CA TYR A 211 3.94 -6.86 -11.25
C TYR A 211 4.46 -8.25 -11.63
N ARG A 212 3.71 -9.30 -11.27
CA ARG A 212 4.02 -10.72 -11.58
C ARG A 212 5.48 -11.10 -11.24
N PRO A 213 5.86 -11.06 -9.95
CA PRO A 213 7.20 -11.45 -9.54
C PRO A 213 7.43 -12.95 -9.76
N ASP A 214 8.62 -13.31 -10.21
CA ASP A 214 9.13 -14.68 -10.36
C ASP A 214 9.96 -15.08 -9.13
N GLU A 215 10.89 -14.22 -8.69
CA GLU A 215 11.87 -14.59 -7.66
C GLU A 215 11.73 -13.82 -6.35
N TYR A 216 11.09 -12.65 -6.38
CA TYR A 216 10.99 -11.77 -5.24
C TYR A 216 10.05 -12.33 -4.15
N ILE A 217 10.43 -12.13 -2.89
CA ILE A 217 9.67 -12.58 -1.72
C ILE A 217 8.65 -11.50 -1.32
N MET A 218 7.37 -11.85 -1.30
CA MET A 218 6.23 -10.95 -1.13
C MET A 218 5.53 -11.21 0.20
N ASP A 219 5.04 -10.16 0.85
CA ASP A 219 4.27 -10.24 2.09
C ASP A 219 2.80 -10.59 1.81
N ILE A 220 2.24 -10.03 0.74
CA ILE A 220 0.84 -10.24 0.35
C ILE A 220 0.69 -10.40 -1.17
N PRO A 221 0.02 -11.45 -1.66
CA PRO A 221 -0.48 -11.46 -3.03
C PRO A 221 -1.69 -10.53 -3.18
N LEU A 222 -1.75 -9.80 -4.29
CA LEU A 222 -2.88 -8.96 -4.64
C LEU A 222 -3.38 -9.39 -6.02
N VAL A 223 -4.46 -10.16 -6.02
CA VAL A 223 -5.08 -10.72 -7.22
C VAL A 223 -6.14 -9.77 -7.74
N VAL A 224 -5.86 -9.10 -8.86
CA VAL A 224 -6.80 -8.16 -9.52
C VAL A 224 -7.55 -8.83 -10.68
N GLU A 225 -7.14 -10.04 -11.04
CA GLU A 225 -7.51 -10.72 -12.28
C GLU A 225 -9.02 -10.89 -12.51
N GLU A 226 -9.77 -11.13 -11.45
CA GLU A 226 -11.21 -11.42 -11.46
C GLU A 226 -12.08 -10.16 -11.60
N THR A 227 -11.46 -8.98 -11.71
CA THR A 227 -12.18 -7.71 -11.86
C THR A 227 -12.11 -7.17 -13.28
N THR A 228 -13.17 -6.48 -13.67
CA THR A 228 -13.19 -5.64 -14.88
C THR A 228 -12.93 -4.19 -14.48
N LEU A 229 -12.46 -3.40 -15.45
CA LEU A 229 -12.22 -1.97 -15.20
C LEU A 229 -13.54 -1.20 -15.30
N ASN A 230 -13.75 -0.28 -14.37
CA ASN A 230 -14.82 0.70 -14.44
C ASN A 230 -14.49 1.71 -15.55
N THR A 231 -14.78 1.40 -16.82
CA THR A 231 -14.41 2.23 -17.98
C THR A 231 -15.42 3.33 -18.32
N LEU A 232 -16.53 3.44 -17.57
CA LEU A 232 -17.78 4.00 -18.11
C LEU A 232 -18.26 5.37 -17.58
N SER A 233 -17.48 6.14 -16.82
CA SER A 233 -17.82 7.57 -16.65
C SER A 233 -16.57 8.45 -16.58
N LYS A 234 -16.63 9.67 -17.16
CA LYS A 234 -15.63 10.69 -16.83
C LYS A 234 -15.66 11.02 -15.34
N ASP A 235 -16.86 10.91 -14.77
CA ASP A 235 -17.24 11.22 -13.41
C ASP A 235 -16.40 10.45 -12.37
N TYR A 236 -16.10 9.15 -12.56
CA TYR A 236 -15.29 8.41 -11.57
C TYR A 236 -13.82 8.86 -11.57
N LYS A 237 -13.27 9.27 -12.72
CA LYS A 237 -11.89 9.79 -12.79
C LYS A 237 -11.78 11.16 -12.16
N GLU A 238 -12.84 11.95 -12.24
CA GLU A 238 -12.96 13.24 -11.58
C GLU A 238 -13.08 13.04 -10.07
N LEU A 239 -13.97 12.14 -9.60
CA LEU A 239 -14.10 11.77 -8.19
C LEU A 239 -12.76 11.32 -7.58
N ILE A 240 -12.06 10.38 -8.25
CA ILE A 240 -10.74 9.92 -7.80
C ILE A 240 -9.74 11.08 -7.69
N ARG A 241 -9.79 12.08 -8.58
CA ARG A 241 -8.90 13.24 -8.53
C ARG A 241 -9.28 14.22 -7.42
N GLU A 242 -10.56 14.35 -7.12
CA GLU A 242 -11.07 15.19 -6.03
C GLU A 242 -10.75 14.61 -4.66
N GLU A 243 -10.84 13.29 -4.49
CA GLU A 243 -10.54 12.61 -3.23
C GLU A 243 -9.02 12.42 -2.99
N GLN A 244 -8.21 12.38 -4.04
CA GLN A 244 -6.76 12.15 -3.98
C GLN A 244 -6.02 12.97 -2.90
N PRO A 245 -6.24 14.30 -2.77
CA PRO A 245 -5.62 15.10 -1.72
C PRO A 245 -6.00 14.64 -0.31
N LEU A 246 -7.26 14.26 -0.08
CA LEU A 246 -7.73 13.77 1.22
C LEU A 246 -7.08 12.44 1.58
N ILE A 247 -7.00 11.50 0.63
CA ILE A 247 -6.31 10.22 0.81
C ILE A 247 -4.82 10.47 1.10
N THR A 248 -4.19 11.41 0.41
CA THR A 248 -2.79 11.79 0.65
C THR A 248 -2.61 12.32 2.07
N SER A 249 -3.45 13.27 2.50
CA SER A 249 -3.40 13.84 3.86
C SER A 249 -3.60 12.76 4.94
N TYR A 250 -4.50 11.80 4.70
CA TYR A 250 -4.70 10.66 5.59
C TYR A 250 -3.46 9.78 5.70
N ILE A 251 -2.83 9.44 4.57
CA ILE A 251 -1.57 8.68 4.55
C ILE A 251 -0.51 9.37 5.39
N LEU A 252 -0.36 10.68 5.26
CA LEU A 252 0.64 11.44 6.00
C LEU A 252 0.39 11.45 7.50
N ASP A 253 -0.86 11.60 7.95
CA ASP A 253 -1.21 11.47 9.38
C ASP A 253 -0.95 10.04 9.89
N ALA A 254 -1.29 9.02 9.09
CA ALA A 254 -1.12 7.63 9.49
C ALA A 254 0.36 7.21 9.60
N LEU A 255 1.27 7.77 8.77
CA LEU A 255 2.71 7.49 8.85
C LEU A 255 3.35 7.97 10.16
N ILE A 256 2.69 8.86 10.90
CA ILE A 256 3.10 9.29 12.24
C ILE A 256 2.87 8.19 13.28
N ILE A 257 1.85 7.36 13.07
CA ILE A 257 1.45 6.29 13.98
C ILE A 257 2.34 5.07 13.71
N LYS A 258 2.99 4.57 14.77
CA LYS A 258 3.93 3.44 14.70
C LYS A 258 3.45 2.28 15.58
N PRO A 259 2.40 1.54 15.16
CA PRO A 259 1.91 0.41 15.95
C PRO A 259 2.90 -0.74 15.93
N ASP A 260 3.28 -1.25 17.10
CA ASP A 260 4.12 -2.44 17.23
C ASP A 260 3.28 -3.63 17.71
N PRO A 261 2.91 -4.56 16.81
CA PRO A 261 2.03 -5.66 17.16
C PRO A 261 2.75 -6.75 17.97
N MET A 262 4.09 -6.77 17.97
CA MET A 262 4.88 -7.69 18.80
C MET A 262 4.79 -7.32 20.29
N SER A 263 4.49 -6.06 20.60
CA SER A 263 4.28 -5.61 21.98
C SER A 263 2.87 -5.92 22.52
N THR A 264 1.88 -6.14 21.65
CA THR A 264 0.45 -6.23 22.05
C THR A 264 -0.19 -7.59 21.79
N VAL A 265 0.17 -8.27 20.70
CA VAL A 265 -0.55 -9.47 20.21
C VAL A 265 0.39 -10.57 19.69
N GLU A 266 1.61 -10.65 20.23
CA GLU A 266 2.67 -11.59 19.84
C GLU A 266 2.20 -13.05 19.72
N LYS A 267 1.45 -13.55 20.71
CA LYS A 267 0.96 -14.94 20.71
C LYS A 267 0.05 -15.21 19.52
N THR A 268 -0.90 -14.31 19.26
CA THR A 268 -1.83 -14.43 18.14
C THR A 268 -1.10 -14.33 16.79
N ILE A 269 -0.08 -13.49 16.69
CA ILE A 269 0.79 -13.43 15.50
C ILE A 269 1.51 -14.77 15.31
N THR A 270 2.08 -15.34 16.37
CA THR A 270 2.82 -16.60 16.28
C THR A 270 1.94 -17.73 15.74
N ASP A 271 0.71 -17.86 16.27
CA ASP A 271 -0.26 -18.84 15.78
C ASP A 271 -0.64 -18.59 14.31
N ALA A 272 -0.85 -17.33 13.94
CA ALA A 272 -1.17 -16.92 12.56
C ALA A 272 -0.04 -17.21 11.55
N VAL A 273 1.22 -16.99 11.94
CA VAL A 273 2.39 -17.34 11.12
C VAL A 273 2.42 -18.84 10.85
N HIS A 274 2.11 -19.66 11.87
CA HIS A 274 1.98 -21.10 11.68
C HIS A 274 0.85 -21.45 10.70
N THR A 275 -0.31 -20.81 10.80
CA THR A 275 -1.43 -21.01 9.86
C THR A 275 -1.02 -20.73 8.41
N ILE A 276 -0.44 -19.56 8.14
CA ILE A 276 -0.02 -19.17 6.79
C ILE A 276 1.06 -20.11 6.25
N ARG A 277 2.01 -20.52 7.10
CA ARG A 277 3.07 -21.45 6.73
C ARG A 277 2.53 -22.82 6.33
N GLU A 278 1.59 -23.37 7.08
CA GLU A 278 1.03 -24.68 6.76
C GLU A 278 0.12 -24.62 5.52
N GLU A 279 -0.65 -23.55 5.35
CA GLU A 279 -1.44 -23.35 4.13
C GLU A 279 -0.56 -23.23 2.88
N TYR A 280 0.49 -22.39 2.94
CA TYR A 280 1.41 -22.20 1.83
C TYR A 280 2.17 -23.48 1.44
N LYS A 281 2.52 -24.33 2.42
CA LYS A 281 3.12 -25.64 2.14
C LYS A 281 2.13 -26.62 1.53
N ARG A 282 0.89 -26.60 2.00
CA ARG A 282 -0.18 -27.52 1.54
C ARG A 282 -0.49 -27.33 0.07
N THR A 283 -0.41 -26.10 -0.43
CA THR A 283 -0.71 -25.76 -1.83
C THR A 283 0.39 -26.17 -2.79
N GLY A 284 1.62 -26.39 -2.29
CA GLY A 284 2.74 -27.03 -3.00
C GLY A 284 3.44 -26.13 -4.02
N TYR A 285 2.68 -25.48 -4.91
CA TYR A 285 3.17 -24.52 -5.90
C TYR A 285 2.41 -23.20 -5.76
N SER A 286 3.15 -22.09 -5.69
CA SER A 286 2.57 -20.75 -5.59
C SER A 286 3.20 -19.82 -6.65
N PRO A 287 2.43 -18.87 -7.22
CA PRO A 287 2.91 -18.02 -8.30
C PRO A 287 3.86 -16.90 -7.91
N TYR A 288 4.18 -16.81 -6.63
CA TYR A 288 5.09 -15.86 -6.04
C TYR A 288 5.78 -16.57 -4.88
N LYS A 289 6.87 -16.02 -4.37
CA LYS A 289 7.47 -16.51 -3.13
C LYS A 289 6.86 -15.77 -1.96
N GLN A 290 6.24 -16.47 -1.02
CA GLN A 290 5.68 -15.86 0.18
C GLN A 290 6.77 -15.59 1.22
N ASN A 291 6.70 -14.43 1.87
CA ASN A 291 7.39 -14.17 3.11
C ASN A 291 6.67 -14.87 4.27
N LEU A 292 7.29 -15.91 4.82
CA LEU A 292 6.78 -16.68 5.95
C LEU A 292 7.39 -16.25 7.29
N GLY A 293 8.24 -15.23 7.30
CA GLY A 293 8.87 -14.69 8.50
C GLY A 293 7.99 -13.64 9.15
N ASP A 294 8.04 -12.42 8.62
CA ASP A 294 7.48 -11.21 9.23
C ASP A 294 6.30 -10.59 8.45
N ALA A 295 5.74 -11.29 7.47
CA ALA A 295 4.57 -10.80 6.72
C ALA A 295 3.37 -10.53 7.64
N VAL A 296 3.05 -11.44 8.57
CA VAL A 296 1.93 -11.28 9.50
C VAL A 296 2.08 -10.05 10.39
N PRO A 297 3.19 -9.85 11.13
CA PRO A 297 3.35 -8.65 11.93
C PRO A 297 3.37 -7.37 11.08
N LYS A 298 4.00 -7.37 9.89
CA LYS A 298 3.97 -6.21 8.97
C LYS A 298 2.56 -5.84 8.52
N LEU A 299 1.80 -6.80 8.02
CA LEU A 299 0.44 -6.58 7.56
C LEU A 299 -0.49 -6.19 8.72
N THR A 300 -0.33 -6.78 9.90
CA THR A 300 -1.09 -6.43 11.11
C THR A 300 -0.82 -4.98 11.53
N SER A 301 0.44 -4.58 11.54
CA SER A 301 0.85 -3.23 11.88
C SER A 301 0.33 -2.21 10.86
N SER A 302 0.41 -2.54 9.57
CA SER A 302 -0.20 -1.75 8.49
C SER A 302 -1.72 -1.62 8.63
N LEU A 303 -2.43 -2.67 9.04
CA LEU A 303 -3.87 -2.59 9.28
C LEU A 303 -4.21 -1.69 10.49
N ALA A 304 -3.47 -1.79 11.59
CA ALA A 304 -3.62 -0.90 12.73
C ALA A 304 -3.34 0.57 12.33
N ARG A 305 -2.31 0.79 11.51
CA ARG A 305 -2.00 2.11 10.93
C ARG A 305 -3.12 2.62 10.03
N LEU A 306 -3.71 1.77 9.19
CA LEU A 306 -4.89 2.09 8.38
C LEU A 306 -6.09 2.45 9.25
N GLN A 307 -6.27 1.87 10.42
CA GLN A 307 -7.34 2.24 11.36
C GLN A 307 -7.01 3.50 12.19
N GLN A 308 -5.79 4.04 12.03
CA GLN A 308 -5.20 5.07 12.87
C GLN A 308 -5.23 4.71 14.35
N THR A 309 -4.70 3.54 14.69
CA THR A 309 -4.53 3.07 16.06
C THR A 309 -3.07 2.79 16.38
N SER A 310 -2.60 3.23 17.55
CA SER A 310 -1.24 2.95 18.04
C SER A 310 -1.00 1.51 18.48
N LYS A 311 -2.06 0.69 18.60
CA LYS A 311 -1.99 -0.68 19.08
C LYS A 311 -2.78 -1.61 18.18
N ALA A 312 -2.12 -2.67 17.72
CA ALA A 312 -2.79 -3.77 17.05
C ALA A 312 -3.61 -4.62 18.03
N THR A 313 -4.72 -5.15 17.54
CA THR A 313 -5.64 -6.03 18.26
C THR A 313 -5.62 -7.45 17.68
N PRO A 314 -6.10 -8.46 18.43
CA PRO A 314 -6.23 -9.82 17.89
C PRO A 314 -7.16 -9.90 16.67
N SER A 315 -8.13 -8.99 16.57
CA SER A 315 -9.01 -8.90 15.40
C SER A 315 -8.24 -8.47 14.15
N ASP A 316 -7.25 -7.59 14.29
CA ASP A 316 -6.44 -7.13 13.16
C ASP A 316 -5.61 -8.29 12.59
N VAL A 317 -5.02 -9.11 13.47
CA VAL A 317 -4.29 -10.32 13.05
C VAL A 317 -5.21 -11.26 12.29
N LYS A 318 -6.42 -11.51 12.81
CA LYS A 318 -7.41 -12.38 12.16
C LYS A 318 -7.80 -11.86 10.77
N ASN A 319 -8.15 -10.58 10.67
CA ASN A 319 -8.56 -9.94 9.41
C ASN A 319 -7.46 -10.01 8.34
N VAL A 320 -6.20 -9.79 8.74
CA VAL A 320 -5.04 -9.90 7.85
C VAL A 320 -4.83 -11.32 7.36
N VAL A 321 -4.93 -12.31 8.25
CA VAL A 321 -4.77 -13.72 7.89
C VAL A 321 -5.88 -14.16 6.94
N GLU A 322 -7.13 -13.80 7.20
CA GLU A 322 -8.26 -14.09 6.31
C GLU A 322 -8.05 -13.46 4.93
N LEU A 323 -7.71 -12.17 4.88
CA LEU A 323 -7.39 -11.48 3.63
C LEU A 323 -6.25 -12.16 2.85
N TRP A 324 -5.19 -12.58 3.56
CA TRP A 324 -4.08 -13.29 2.96
C TRP A 324 -4.50 -14.65 2.40
N LEU A 325 -5.28 -15.43 3.16
CA LEU A 325 -5.77 -16.74 2.76
C LEU A 325 -6.64 -16.65 1.51
N ASP A 326 -7.53 -15.66 1.45
CA ASP A 326 -8.41 -15.43 0.30
C ASP A 326 -7.60 -15.08 -0.95
N MET A 327 -6.64 -14.16 -0.82
CA MET A 327 -5.77 -13.76 -1.94
C MET A 327 -4.82 -14.87 -2.35
N HIS A 328 -4.29 -15.65 -1.41
CA HIS A 328 -3.48 -16.84 -1.70
C HIS A 328 -4.30 -17.91 -2.43
N SER A 329 -5.54 -18.16 -1.99
CA SER A 329 -6.47 -19.09 -2.64
C SER A 329 -6.78 -18.66 -4.07
N LYS A 330 -7.13 -17.38 -4.28
CA LYS A 330 -7.33 -16.81 -5.63
C LYS A 330 -6.08 -16.91 -6.49
N ALA A 331 -4.91 -16.60 -5.91
CA ALA A 331 -3.64 -16.73 -6.61
C ALA A 331 -3.37 -18.19 -7.01
N ASN A 332 -3.66 -19.16 -6.15
CA ASN A 332 -3.48 -20.57 -6.50
C ASN A 332 -4.47 -21.04 -7.56
N LYS A 333 -5.75 -20.64 -7.50
CA LYS A 333 -6.74 -20.96 -8.56
C LYS A 333 -6.29 -20.48 -9.94
N ILE A 334 -5.59 -19.35 -10.00
CA ILE A 334 -5.07 -18.83 -11.25
C ILE A 334 -3.95 -19.71 -11.83
N TYR A 335 -3.26 -20.51 -11.01
CA TYR A 335 -2.01 -21.18 -11.39
C TYR A 335 -2.01 -22.70 -11.16
N SER A 336 -3.03 -23.27 -10.53
CA SER A 336 -3.37 -24.69 -10.65
C SER A 336 -3.78 -25.05 -12.09
N SER A 337 -4.02 -24.03 -12.92
CA SER A 337 -4.13 -24.15 -14.36
C SER A 337 -2.75 -24.50 -14.97
N PRO A 338 -2.63 -25.54 -15.81
CA PRO A 338 -1.41 -25.95 -16.51
C PRO A 338 -0.79 -24.87 -17.41
N LEU A 339 -1.56 -23.81 -17.67
CA LEU A 339 -1.10 -22.63 -18.37
C LEU A 339 -0.02 -21.89 -17.55
N LYS A 340 1.21 -21.93 -18.08
CA LYS A 340 2.03 -20.72 -18.32
C LYS A 340 1.41 -19.40 -17.82
N VAL A 341 1.70 -18.95 -16.61
CA VAL A 341 1.33 -17.64 -16.03
C VAL A 341 1.26 -16.51 -17.06
N ALA A 342 2.43 -16.19 -17.66
CA ALA A 342 2.59 -15.08 -18.58
C ALA A 342 1.73 -15.28 -19.85
N LYS A 343 1.64 -16.54 -20.28
CA LYS A 343 0.92 -17.05 -21.45
C LYS A 343 -0.61 -17.04 -21.27
N ARG A 344 -1.10 -17.17 -20.04
CA ARG A 344 -2.53 -17.12 -19.69
C ARG A 344 -3.13 -15.74 -19.89
N TYR A 345 -2.30 -14.70 -19.78
CA TYR A 345 -2.73 -13.32 -19.96
C TYR A 345 -2.69 -12.81 -21.41
N ASP A 346 -2.13 -13.61 -22.32
CA ASP A 346 -2.21 -13.35 -23.76
C ASP A 346 -3.56 -13.81 -24.35
N LEU A 347 -4.35 -14.56 -23.58
CA LEU A 347 -5.68 -15.04 -23.95
C LEU A 347 -6.78 -14.01 -23.66
N LEU A 348 -7.84 -14.05 -24.47
CA LEU A 348 -9.10 -13.35 -24.20
C LEU A 348 -9.71 -13.82 -22.86
N ASP A 349 -10.47 -12.96 -22.17
CA ASP A 349 -11.09 -13.32 -20.89
C ASP A 349 -12.01 -14.53 -20.99
N THR A 350 -12.82 -14.58 -22.05
CA THR A 350 -13.73 -15.68 -22.32
C THR A 350 -12.97 -16.96 -22.69
N ALA A 351 -11.88 -16.86 -23.47
CA ALA A 351 -10.99 -17.99 -23.79
C ALA A 351 -10.33 -18.58 -22.54
N ARG A 352 -9.83 -17.72 -21.66
CA ARG A 352 -9.25 -18.14 -20.39
C ARG A 352 -10.30 -18.78 -19.47
N LYS A 353 -11.49 -18.17 -19.36
CA LYS A 353 -12.60 -18.72 -18.56
C LYS A 353 -12.99 -20.10 -19.07
N LEU A 354 -13.16 -20.24 -20.39
CA LEU A 354 -13.42 -21.50 -21.06
C LEU A 354 -12.37 -22.56 -20.72
N TYR A 355 -11.08 -22.21 -20.82
CA TYR A 355 -9.99 -23.13 -20.51
C TYR A 355 -10.06 -23.63 -19.06
N VAL A 356 -10.29 -22.72 -18.09
CA VAL A 356 -10.38 -23.09 -16.66
C VAL A 356 -11.56 -24.00 -16.41
N GLU A 357 -12.75 -23.63 -16.89
CA GLU A 357 -13.97 -24.42 -16.69
C GLU A 357 -13.79 -25.84 -17.26
N LEU A 358 -13.26 -25.95 -18.48
CA LEU A 358 -13.01 -27.24 -19.10
C LEU A 358 -11.90 -28.03 -18.39
N HIS A 359 -10.84 -27.37 -17.94
CA HIS A 359 -9.75 -28.02 -17.20
C HIS A 359 -10.24 -28.55 -15.84
N ASP A 360 -11.04 -27.78 -15.12
CA ASP A 360 -11.53 -28.16 -13.80
C ASP A 360 -12.52 -29.34 -13.88
N ILE A 361 -13.28 -29.45 -14.98
CA ILE A 361 -14.23 -30.55 -15.20
C ILE A 361 -13.53 -31.80 -15.75
N TYR A 362 -12.66 -31.64 -16.75
CA TYR A 362 -12.16 -32.75 -17.58
C TYR A 362 -10.66 -33.01 -17.46
N GLY A 363 -9.87 -32.09 -16.91
CA GLY A 363 -8.41 -32.14 -16.89
C GLY A 363 -7.76 -31.86 -18.26
N LEU A 364 -6.48 -32.22 -18.39
CA LEU A 364 -5.70 -32.08 -19.62
C LEU A 364 -5.65 -33.37 -20.45
N GLU A 365 -5.38 -33.22 -21.75
CA GLU A 365 -5.11 -34.33 -22.68
C GLU A 365 -6.28 -35.33 -22.84
N PHE A 366 -7.50 -34.94 -22.44
CA PHE A 366 -8.72 -35.70 -22.68
C PHE A 366 -9.55 -35.07 -23.81
N TRP A 367 -10.07 -35.93 -24.70
CA TRP A 367 -10.99 -35.48 -25.76
C TRP A 367 -12.40 -35.30 -25.19
N ILE A 368 -12.87 -34.06 -25.22
CA ILE A 368 -14.17 -33.61 -24.75
C ILE A 368 -15.10 -33.44 -25.97
N PRO A 369 -16.28 -34.08 -26.01
CA PRO A 369 -17.27 -33.83 -27.04
C PRO A 369 -17.71 -32.36 -27.07
N LEU A 370 -17.77 -31.75 -28.26
CA LEU A 370 -18.03 -30.32 -28.42
C LEU A 370 -19.41 -29.90 -27.90
N ASN A 371 -20.41 -30.75 -28.09
CA ASN A 371 -21.75 -30.57 -27.55
C ASN A 371 -21.76 -30.56 -26.02
N GLU A 372 -21.00 -31.45 -25.39
CA GLU A 372 -20.89 -31.55 -23.94
C GLU A 372 -20.14 -30.35 -23.36
N ALA A 373 -19.01 -29.99 -23.95
CA ALA A 373 -18.24 -28.81 -23.59
C ALA A 373 -19.09 -27.53 -23.64
N THR A 374 -19.90 -27.35 -24.70
CA THR A 374 -20.76 -26.17 -24.86
C THR A 374 -21.85 -26.11 -23.78
N THR A 375 -22.35 -27.27 -23.32
CA THR A 375 -23.42 -27.33 -22.29
C THR A 375 -22.91 -27.17 -20.85
N GLN A 376 -21.65 -27.53 -20.59
CA GLN A 376 -21.09 -27.53 -19.23
C GLN A 376 -20.39 -26.22 -18.87
N THR A 377 -20.11 -25.36 -19.85
CA THR A 377 -19.48 -24.06 -19.63
C THR A 377 -20.51 -22.97 -19.37
N THR A 378 -20.10 -21.92 -18.68
CA THR A 378 -20.99 -20.77 -18.39
C THR A 378 -21.08 -19.76 -19.54
N LEU A 379 -20.36 -20.00 -20.64
CA LEU A 379 -20.32 -19.12 -21.81
C LEU A 379 -21.50 -19.34 -22.75
N HIS A 380 -21.95 -18.26 -23.40
CA HIS A 380 -22.93 -18.37 -24.49
C HIS A 380 -22.32 -19.11 -25.70
N PRO A 381 -23.11 -19.84 -26.51
CA PRO A 381 -22.60 -20.64 -27.62
C PRO A 381 -21.75 -19.86 -28.64
N GLU A 382 -22.10 -18.59 -28.88
CA GLU A 382 -21.34 -17.71 -29.79
C GLU A 382 -19.97 -17.33 -29.20
N GLU A 383 -19.93 -17.01 -27.90
CA GLU A 383 -18.71 -16.69 -27.17
C GLU A 383 -17.82 -17.94 -27.00
N PHE A 384 -18.43 -19.10 -26.81
CA PHE A 384 -17.75 -20.39 -26.68
C PHE A 384 -16.91 -20.67 -27.93
N MET A 385 -17.48 -20.52 -29.13
CA MET A 385 -16.76 -20.82 -30.38
C MET A 385 -15.59 -19.86 -30.62
N VAL A 386 -15.78 -18.57 -30.37
CA VAL A 386 -14.69 -17.56 -30.50
C VAL A 386 -13.57 -17.83 -29.48
N SER A 387 -13.96 -18.19 -28.26
CA SER A 387 -13.05 -18.53 -27.16
C SER A 387 -12.25 -19.79 -27.46
N LEU A 388 -12.90 -20.81 -28.01
CA LEU A 388 -12.27 -22.05 -28.43
C LEU A 388 -11.27 -21.83 -29.56
N GLU A 389 -11.63 -21.06 -30.58
CA GLU A 389 -10.71 -20.71 -31.68
C GLU A 389 -9.47 -19.96 -31.14
N SER A 390 -9.65 -19.05 -30.18
CA SER A 390 -8.54 -18.36 -29.52
C SER A 390 -7.62 -19.32 -28.76
N LEU A 391 -8.17 -20.34 -28.08
CA LEU A 391 -7.38 -21.36 -27.38
C LEU A 391 -6.61 -22.25 -28.35
N VAL A 392 -7.24 -22.64 -29.46
CA VAL A 392 -6.60 -23.45 -30.50
C VAL A 392 -5.47 -22.67 -31.17
N TRP A 393 -5.71 -21.41 -31.53
CA TRP A 393 -4.71 -20.57 -32.17
C TRP A 393 -3.49 -20.29 -31.28
N ALA A 394 -3.72 -20.13 -29.98
CA ALA A 394 -2.66 -19.96 -28.99
C ALA A 394 -1.95 -21.27 -28.60
N GLY A 395 -2.42 -22.42 -29.11
CA GLY A 395 -1.81 -23.73 -28.89
C GLY A 395 -2.15 -24.40 -27.55
N TYR A 396 -3.26 -24.00 -26.91
CA TYR A 396 -3.75 -24.57 -25.63
C TYR A 396 -4.90 -25.54 -25.80
N ALA A 397 -5.42 -25.67 -27.01
CA ALA A 397 -6.41 -26.67 -27.34
C ALA A 397 -6.14 -27.25 -28.72
N MET A 398 -6.48 -28.52 -28.90
CA MET A 398 -6.61 -29.14 -30.22
C MET A 398 -8.08 -29.39 -30.51
N ARG A 399 -8.45 -29.22 -31.78
CA ARG A 399 -9.80 -29.50 -32.26
C ARG A 399 -9.75 -30.64 -33.27
N LYS A 400 -10.67 -31.58 -33.13
CA LYS A 400 -11.00 -32.58 -34.17
C LYS A 400 -12.49 -32.54 -34.44
N SER A 401 -12.96 -33.24 -35.47
CA SER A 401 -14.39 -33.26 -35.82
C SER A 401 -15.24 -33.67 -34.60
N GLY A 402 -16.07 -32.74 -34.11
CA GLY A 402 -16.98 -32.97 -32.99
C GLY A 402 -16.35 -33.04 -31.59
N ALA A 403 -15.06 -32.79 -31.42
CA ALA A 403 -14.41 -32.83 -30.11
C ALA A 403 -13.23 -31.85 -29.98
N ILE A 404 -12.92 -31.50 -28.73
CA ILE A 404 -11.82 -30.62 -28.35
C ILE A 404 -10.94 -31.33 -27.32
N MET A 405 -9.68 -30.94 -27.19
CA MET A 405 -8.79 -31.43 -26.15
C MET A 405 -7.93 -30.28 -25.65
N LEU A 406 -7.83 -30.10 -24.35
CA LEU A 406 -6.93 -29.12 -23.75
C LEU A 406 -5.50 -29.68 -23.72
N LEU A 407 -4.52 -28.79 -23.97
CA LEU A 407 -3.09 -29.09 -24.02
C LEU A 407 -2.34 -28.49 -22.82
#